data_AF-A0A9P5YJ84-F1
#
_entry.id   AF-A0A9P5YJ84-F1
#
_cell.length_a   1.000
_cell.length_b   1.000
_cell.length_c   1.000
_cell.angle_alpha   90.00
_cell.angle_beta   90.00
_cell.angle_gamma   90.00
#
_symmetry.space_group_name_H-M   'P 1'
#
loop_
_entity.id
_entity.type
_entity.pdbx_description
1 polymer ?
#
loop_
_entity_poly.entity_id
_entity_poly.type
_entity_poly.pdbx_seq_one_letter_code
_entity_poly.pdbx_strand_id
1 'polypeptide(L)'
;GYANGYFVVPTIIYGITEGKLVDLGLQNAYSLQVPILVDIDLARGRSGMVGEGKNIWPILMIFDYRALISDLFVALCDAIIVNPDKVGHGCEGMYFGENSENTLYEVSKAIGQALGDAGKCEDAEPAALTEGEIDNISGYGNEYMGSESRYRGNRSRLIGWRPIHTTTISAAPTCKPISF
;
A
#
# COMPACT_ATOMS: atom_id res chain seq x y z
N GLY A 1 -14.15 18.46 -29.62
CA GLY A 1 -13.05 17.49 -29.55
C GLY A 1 -13.39 16.41 -28.54
N TYR A 2 -12.70 15.28 -28.57
CA TYR A 2 -12.79 14.21 -27.58
C TYR A 2 -11.39 13.91 -27.01
N ALA A 3 -11.33 13.28 -25.84
CA ALA A 3 -10.09 12.85 -25.21
C ALA A 3 -10.18 11.37 -24.82
N ASN A 4 -9.11 10.62 -25.06
CA ASN A 4 -8.98 9.24 -24.62
C ASN A 4 -8.33 9.24 -23.22
N GLY A 5 -9.11 8.87 -22.21
CA GLY A 5 -8.64 8.76 -20.84
C GLY A 5 -8.05 7.39 -20.54
N TYR A 6 -6.85 7.36 -19.96
CA TYR A 6 -6.20 6.16 -19.45
C TYR A 6 -5.80 6.42 -18.00
N PHE A 7 -6.14 5.50 -17.11
CA PHE A 7 -6.02 5.65 -15.67
C PHE A 7 -5.14 4.54 -15.12
N VAL A 8 -3.98 4.92 -14.58
CA VAL A 8 -3.15 4.00 -13.79
C VAL A 8 -3.62 4.05 -12.35
N VAL A 9 -4.10 2.92 -11.85
CA VAL A 9 -4.63 2.79 -10.49
C VAL A 9 -3.59 2.15 -9.60
N PRO A 10 -3.06 2.87 -8.60
CA PRO A 10 -1.99 2.38 -7.75
C PRO A 10 -2.50 1.53 -6.58
N THR A 11 -1.54 0.90 -5.89
CA THR A 11 -1.73 0.15 -4.67
C THR A 11 -1.37 0.92 -3.42
N ILE A 12 -1.82 0.44 -2.25
CA ILE A 12 -1.38 1.00 -0.98
C ILE A 12 0.11 0.73 -0.85
N ILE A 13 0.82 1.77 -0.40
CA ILE A 13 2.26 1.74 -0.20
C ILE A 13 2.62 1.86 1.27
N TYR A 14 3.72 1.25 1.66
CA TYR A 14 4.36 1.50 2.95
C TYR A 14 5.86 1.72 2.79
N GLY A 15 6.46 2.32 3.81
CA GLY A 15 7.85 2.78 3.79
C GLY A 15 7.95 4.31 3.68
N ILE A 16 9.14 4.82 3.97
CA ILE A 16 9.42 6.25 3.96
C ILE A 16 9.97 6.62 2.59
N THR A 17 9.32 7.55 1.91
CA THR A 17 9.86 8.08 0.66
C THR A 17 10.99 9.05 0.95
N GLU A 18 12.13 8.85 0.28
CA GLU A 18 13.27 9.76 0.31
C GLU A 18 13.41 10.48 -1.04
N GLY A 19 14.08 11.64 -1.03
CA GLY A 19 14.53 12.34 -2.23
C GLY A 19 14.20 13.83 -2.25
N LYS A 20 14.72 14.53 -3.26
CA LYS A 20 14.71 16.00 -3.33
C LYS A 20 13.34 16.64 -3.15
N LEU A 21 12.26 16.02 -3.64
CA LEU A 21 10.91 16.58 -3.50
C LEU A 21 10.39 16.48 -2.05
N VAL A 22 10.80 15.43 -1.32
CA VAL A 22 10.53 15.28 0.11
C VAL A 22 11.39 16.30 0.88
N ASP A 23 12.68 16.42 0.55
CA ASP A 23 13.59 17.37 1.20
C ASP A 23 13.14 18.83 1.05
N LEU A 24 12.48 19.15 -0.07
CA LEU A 24 11.91 20.47 -0.34
C LEU A 24 10.50 20.68 0.26
N GLY A 25 9.92 19.66 0.92
CA GLY A 25 8.56 19.72 1.47
C GLY A 25 7.44 19.75 0.42
N LEU A 26 7.75 19.37 -0.83
CA LEU A 26 6.79 19.36 -1.95
C LEU A 26 6.07 18.01 -2.11
N GLN A 27 6.58 16.97 -1.45
CA GLN A 27 6.02 15.63 -1.47
C GLN A 27 5.87 15.09 -0.05
N ASN A 28 4.74 14.45 0.25
CA ASN A 28 4.57 13.73 1.50
C ASN A 28 5.44 12.45 1.50
N ALA A 29 6.24 12.27 2.57
CA ALA A 29 7.11 11.12 2.74
C ALA A 29 6.38 9.85 3.17
N TYR A 30 5.21 10.00 3.80
CA TYR A 30 4.46 8.94 4.46
C TYR A 30 3.15 8.64 3.74
N SER A 31 2.75 7.36 3.76
CA SER A 31 1.41 6.94 3.39
C SER A 31 0.43 7.12 4.56
N LEU A 32 -0.81 6.63 4.42
CA LEU A 32 -1.85 6.81 5.45
C LEU A 32 -2.04 5.57 6.32
N GLN A 33 -2.46 4.45 5.73
CA GLN A 33 -2.95 3.29 6.49
C GLN A 33 -1.92 2.71 7.47
N VAL A 34 -0.71 2.39 6.98
CA VAL A 34 0.33 1.78 7.81
C VAL A 34 0.88 2.77 8.85
N PRO A 35 1.19 4.04 8.52
CA PRO A 35 1.63 5.02 9.53
C PRO A 35 0.59 5.27 10.63
N ILE A 36 -0.69 5.37 10.30
CA ILE A 36 -1.75 5.52 11.31
C ILE A 36 -1.77 4.32 12.27
N LEU A 37 -1.64 3.09 11.76
CA LEU A 37 -1.56 1.89 12.62
C LEU A 37 -0.32 1.93 13.51
N VAL A 38 0.84 2.31 12.96
CA VAL A 38 2.09 2.43 13.72
C VAL A 38 1.94 3.45 14.86
N ASP A 39 1.32 4.60 14.61
CA ASP A 39 1.13 5.64 15.65
C ASP A 39 0.24 5.14 16.80
N ILE A 40 -0.84 4.41 16.48
CA ILE A 40 -1.73 3.80 17.48
C ILE A 40 -0.97 2.74 18.28
N ASP A 41 -0.25 1.88 17.59
CA ASP A 41 0.47 0.76 18.18
C ASP A 41 1.60 1.22 19.10
N LEU A 42 2.27 2.32 18.74
CA LEU A 42 3.26 2.99 19.58
C LEU A 42 2.64 3.60 20.83
N ALA A 43 1.50 4.28 20.70
CA ALA A 43 0.80 4.88 21.84
C ALA A 43 0.30 3.79 22.82
N ARG A 44 -0.10 2.63 22.30
CA ARG A 44 -0.55 1.48 23.07
C ARG A 44 0.59 0.63 23.63
N GLY A 45 1.77 0.71 23.02
CA GLY A 45 2.89 -0.20 23.29
C GLY A 45 2.61 -1.64 22.85
N ARG A 46 1.69 -1.84 21.91
CA ARG A 46 1.28 -3.15 21.37
C ARG A 46 0.63 -3.02 20.00
N SER A 47 0.95 -3.95 19.10
CA SER A 47 0.37 -3.97 17.75
C SER A 47 -1.14 -4.22 17.74
N GLY A 48 -1.83 -3.51 16.86
CA GLY A 48 -3.27 -3.42 16.78
C GLY A 48 -3.84 -3.80 15.41
N MET A 49 -5.04 -4.35 15.38
CA MET A 49 -5.80 -4.59 14.14
C MET A 49 -7.29 -4.33 14.34
N VAL A 50 -8.01 -3.99 13.27
CA VAL A 50 -9.47 -3.88 13.32
C VAL A 50 -10.09 -5.29 13.22
N GLY A 51 -10.94 -5.63 14.18
CA GLY A 51 -11.56 -6.95 14.27
C GLY A 51 -10.53 -8.07 14.33
N GLU A 52 -10.69 -9.10 13.50
CA GLU A 52 -9.79 -10.24 13.40
C GLU A 52 -8.65 -10.05 12.37
N GLY A 53 -8.54 -8.87 11.75
CA GLY A 53 -7.51 -8.55 10.76
C GLY A 53 -7.58 -9.39 9.47
N LYS A 54 -8.73 -10.00 9.17
CA LYS A 54 -8.93 -10.88 8.01
C LYS A 54 -9.10 -10.12 6.69
N ASN A 55 -9.33 -8.81 6.76
CA ASN A 55 -9.52 -7.98 5.59
C ASN A 55 -8.22 -7.89 4.76
N ILE A 56 -8.40 -7.95 3.45
CA ILE A 56 -7.28 -8.01 2.50
C ILE A 56 -7.08 -6.64 1.84
N TRP A 57 -5.82 -6.24 1.71
CA TRP A 57 -5.42 -5.04 1.00
C TRP A 57 -4.20 -5.31 0.12
N PRO A 58 -4.13 -4.73 -1.08
CA PRO A 58 -2.92 -4.76 -1.88
C PRO A 58 -2.00 -3.70 -1.27
N ILE A 59 -1.03 -4.16 -0.50
CA ILE A 59 -0.04 -3.35 0.19
C ILE A 59 1.33 -3.75 -0.34
N LEU A 60 2.15 -2.77 -0.72
CA LEU A 60 3.47 -3.00 -1.28
C LEU A 60 4.49 -2.01 -0.71
N MET A 61 5.74 -2.45 -0.63
CA MET A 61 6.84 -1.61 -0.18
C MET A 61 7.16 -0.52 -1.23
N ILE A 62 7.49 0.69 -0.77
CA ILE A 62 7.65 1.86 -1.64
C ILE A 62 8.70 1.66 -2.76
N PHE A 63 9.80 0.93 -2.52
CA PHE A 63 10.81 0.70 -3.55
C PHE A 63 10.28 -0.22 -4.66
N ASP A 64 9.60 -1.31 -4.31
CA ASP A 64 8.98 -2.22 -5.28
C ASP A 64 7.86 -1.51 -6.06
N TYR A 65 7.05 -0.71 -5.36
CA TYR A 65 5.98 0.06 -5.96
C TYR A 65 6.47 1.00 -7.06
N ARG A 66 7.62 1.65 -6.88
CA ARG A 66 8.17 2.58 -7.87
C ARG A 66 8.51 1.88 -9.18
N ALA A 67 9.13 0.71 -9.11
CA ALA A 67 9.41 -0.10 -10.30
C ALA A 67 8.10 -0.57 -10.93
N LEU A 68 7.19 -1.13 -10.11
CA LEU A 68 5.90 -1.67 -10.54
C LEU A 68 5.08 -0.67 -11.37
N ILE A 69 4.92 0.55 -10.85
CA ILE A 69 4.13 1.61 -11.49
C ILE A 69 4.86 2.19 -12.69
N SER A 70 6.17 2.39 -12.61
CA SER A 70 6.97 2.84 -13.75
C SER A 70 6.83 1.88 -14.93
N ASP A 71 6.98 0.58 -14.69
CA ASP A 71 6.86 -0.45 -15.74
C ASP A 71 5.45 -0.49 -16.33
N LEU A 72 4.42 -0.26 -15.51
CA LEU A 72 3.04 -0.19 -15.99
C LEU A 72 2.81 1.03 -16.88
N PHE A 73 3.33 2.20 -16.49
CA PHE A 73 3.25 3.40 -17.32
C PHE A 73 3.94 3.20 -18.67
N VAL A 74 5.15 2.64 -18.67
CA VAL A 74 5.89 2.35 -19.91
C VAL A 74 5.10 1.38 -20.79
N ALA A 75 4.64 0.24 -20.25
CA ALA A 75 3.87 -0.74 -21.00
C ALA A 75 2.58 -0.15 -21.59
N LEU A 76 1.89 0.72 -20.83
CA LEU A 76 0.67 1.39 -21.29
C LEU A 76 0.97 2.38 -22.42
N CYS A 77 2.01 3.21 -22.27
CA CYS A 77 2.44 4.14 -23.31
C CYS A 77 2.83 3.39 -24.58
N ASP A 78 3.62 2.33 -24.48
CA ASP A 78 4.04 1.52 -25.62
C ASP A 78 2.83 0.89 -26.34
N ALA A 79 1.88 0.33 -25.58
CA ALA A 79 0.67 -0.24 -26.15
C ALA A 79 -0.17 0.81 -26.90
N ILE A 80 -0.29 2.02 -26.35
CA ILE A 80 -1.01 3.14 -26.98
C ILE A 80 -0.31 3.57 -28.27
N ILE A 81 1.02 3.67 -28.27
CA ILE A 81 1.80 4.08 -29.45
C ILE A 81 1.73 3.04 -30.56
N VAL A 82 1.80 1.75 -30.22
CA VAL A 82 1.83 0.66 -31.20
C VAL A 82 0.46 0.39 -31.80
N ASN A 83 -0.60 0.33 -30.99
CA ASN A 83 -1.94 0.04 -31.47
C ASN A 83 -3.02 0.62 -30.53
N PRO A 84 -3.33 1.92 -30.65
CA PRO A 84 -4.25 2.59 -29.74
C PRO A 84 -5.67 2.00 -29.79
N ASP A 85 -6.10 1.46 -30.94
CA ASP A 85 -7.43 0.85 -31.11
C ASP A 85 -7.62 -0.44 -30.29
N LYS A 86 -6.53 -1.06 -29.85
CA LYS A 86 -6.56 -2.26 -28.99
C LYS A 86 -6.43 -1.93 -27.50
N VAL A 87 -6.22 -0.66 -27.15
CA VAL A 87 -6.03 -0.23 -25.76
C VAL A 87 -7.31 0.44 -25.27
N GLY A 88 -7.97 -0.20 -24.32
CA GLY A 88 -9.17 0.34 -23.69
C GLY A 88 -8.94 1.74 -23.09
N HIS A 89 -9.91 2.63 -23.27
CA HIS A 89 -9.88 3.99 -22.75
C HIS A 89 -11.24 4.37 -22.16
N GLY A 90 -11.32 5.49 -21.43
CA GLY A 90 -12.54 5.92 -20.75
C GLY A 90 -12.94 4.91 -19.66
N CYS A 91 -14.16 4.38 -19.72
CA CYS A 91 -14.64 3.35 -18.78
C CYS A 91 -13.82 2.05 -18.85
N GLU A 92 -13.21 1.77 -19.99
CA GLU A 92 -12.35 0.61 -20.22
C GLU A 92 -10.87 0.89 -19.91
N GLY A 93 -10.54 2.13 -19.52
CA GLY A 93 -9.18 2.64 -19.40
C GLY A 93 -8.54 2.49 -18.02
N MET A 94 -9.04 1.60 -17.16
CA MET A 94 -8.48 1.38 -15.83
C MET A 94 -7.41 0.28 -15.84
N TYR A 95 -6.17 0.66 -15.55
CA TYR A 95 -4.99 -0.19 -15.52
C TYR A 95 -4.46 -0.27 -14.09
N PHE A 96 -4.71 -1.39 -13.42
CA PHE A 96 -4.30 -1.59 -12.03
C PHE A 96 -2.86 -2.11 -11.93
N GLY A 97 -2.05 -1.46 -11.09
CA GLY A 97 -0.72 -1.90 -10.73
C GLY A 97 -0.74 -2.68 -9.41
N GLU A 98 -0.98 -3.99 -9.47
CA GLU A 98 -0.90 -4.88 -8.30
C GLU A 98 0.06 -6.04 -8.56
N ASN A 99 0.68 -6.51 -7.48
CA ASN A 99 1.44 -7.75 -7.49
C ASN A 99 1.52 -8.45 -6.12
N SER A 100 0.77 -7.99 -5.11
CA SER A 100 0.68 -8.62 -3.80
C SER A 100 -0.61 -8.22 -3.08
N GLU A 101 -1.11 -9.12 -2.25
CA GLU A 101 -2.20 -8.88 -1.30
C GLU A 101 -1.67 -9.28 0.09
N ASN A 102 -2.02 -8.50 1.11
CA ASN A 102 -1.72 -8.83 2.51
C ASN A 102 -3.00 -8.68 3.32
N THR A 103 -3.16 -9.53 4.31
CA THR A 103 -4.17 -9.35 5.36
C THR A 103 -3.73 -8.24 6.31
N LEU A 104 -4.69 -7.55 6.93
CA LEU A 104 -4.38 -6.59 7.99
C LEU A 104 -3.64 -7.28 9.15
N TYR A 105 -3.97 -8.53 9.47
CA TYR A 105 -3.25 -9.33 10.46
C TYR A 105 -1.76 -9.47 10.13
N GLU A 106 -1.40 -9.80 8.88
CA GLU A 106 0.01 -9.88 8.46
C GLU A 106 0.72 -8.53 8.60
N VAL A 107 0.03 -7.44 8.28
CA VAL A 107 0.57 -6.09 8.44
C VAL A 107 0.80 -5.76 9.92
N SER A 108 -0.20 -5.94 10.78
CA SER A 108 -0.09 -5.69 12.21
C SER A 108 0.94 -6.60 12.88
N LYS A 109 1.10 -7.83 12.41
CA LYS A 109 2.13 -8.76 12.91
C LYS A 109 3.53 -8.29 12.56
N ALA A 110 3.74 -7.80 11.33
CA ALA A 110 5.02 -7.21 10.93
C ALA A 110 5.34 -5.95 11.75
N ILE A 111 4.33 -5.11 12.04
CA ILE A 111 4.49 -3.95 12.94
C ILE A 111 4.86 -4.42 14.35
N GLY A 112 4.16 -5.42 14.91
CA GLY A 112 4.42 -5.96 16.23
C GLY A 112 5.84 -6.52 16.38
N GLN A 113 6.33 -7.24 15.36
CA GLN A 113 7.72 -7.71 15.30
C GLN A 113 8.71 -6.54 15.31
N ALA A 114 8.48 -5.51 14.47
CA ALA A 114 9.34 -4.33 14.44
C ALA A 114 9.34 -3.55 15.77
N LEU A 115 8.19 -3.47 16.46
CA LEU A 115 8.09 -2.85 17.79
C LEU A 115 8.83 -3.68 18.85
N GLY A 116 8.73 -5.00 18.81
CA GLY A 116 9.47 -5.90 19.69
C GLY A 116 10.99 -5.77 19.50
N ASP A 117 11.45 -5.78 18.26
CA ASP A 117 12.86 -5.59 17.90
C ASP A 117 13.40 -4.21 18.37
N ALA A 118 12.53 -3.19 18.37
CA ALA A 118 12.83 -1.85 18.88
C ALA A 118 12.71 -1.71 20.41
N GLY A 119 12.33 -2.78 21.13
CA GLY A 119 12.10 -2.74 22.58
C GLY A 119 10.91 -1.86 23.01
N LYS A 120 9.94 -1.67 22.11
CA LYS A 120 8.74 -0.84 22.32
C LYS A 120 7.49 -1.67 22.65
N CYS A 121 7.59 -2.99 22.57
CA CYS A 121 6.52 -3.91 22.89
C CYS A 121 7.08 -5.21 23.47
N GLU A 122 6.40 -5.79 24.45
CA GLU A 122 6.74 -7.10 25.04
C GLU A 122 6.09 -8.27 24.29
N ASP A 123 4.96 -8.03 23.60
CA ASP A 123 4.17 -9.04 22.90
C ASP A 123 3.92 -8.63 21.45
N ALA A 124 4.66 -9.25 20.52
CA ALA A 124 4.58 -8.97 19.09
C ALA A 124 3.25 -9.44 18.45
N GLU A 125 2.42 -10.21 19.16
CA GLU A 125 1.17 -10.73 18.60
C GLU A 125 0.07 -9.65 18.61
N PRO A 126 -0.52 -9.33 17.44
CA PRO A 126 -1.53 -8.29 17.32
C PRO A 126 -2.78 -8.56 18.16
N ALA A 127 -3.30 -7.51 18.79
CA ALA A 127 -4.59 -7.54 19.46
C ALA A 127 -5.60 -6.67 18.72
N ALA A 128 -6.89 -7.03 18.80
CA ALA A 128 -7.94 -6.17 18.28
C ALA A 128 -7.88 -4.78 18.94
N LEU A 129 -8.10 -3.74 18.14
CA LEU A 129 -8.35 -2.38 18.62
C LEU A 129 -9.75 -2.33 19.23
N THR A 130 -9.88 -1.58 20.32
CA THR A 130 -11.15 -1.25 20.95
C THR A 130 -11.92 -0.25 20.09
N GLU A 131 -13.24 -0.17 20.27
CA GLU A 131 -14.07 0.81 19.56
C GLU A 131 -13.57 2.25 19.79
N GLY A 132 -13.21 2.59 21.03
CA GLY A 132 -12.67 3.91 21.35
C GLY A 132 -11.34 4.22 20.65
N GLU A 133 -10.45 3.22 20.48
CA GLU A 133 -9.22 3.39 19.71
C GLU A 133 -9.52 3.62 18.22
N ILE A 134 -10.50 2.91 17.67
CA ILE A 134 -10.93 3.04 16.27
C ILE A 134 -11.62 4.39 16.01
N ASP A 135 -12.46 4.86 16.93
CA ASP A 135 -13.19 6.13 16.81
C ASP A 135 -12.24 7.34 16.86
N ASN A 136 -11.10 7.19 17.54
CA ASN A 136 -10.06 8.22 17.58
C ASN A 136 -9.28 8.33 16.25
N ILE A 137 -9.42 7.36 15.34
CA ILE A 137 -8.85 7.41 14.00
C ILE A 137 -9.67 8.38 13.13
N SER A 138 -9.37 9.67 13.26
CA SER A 138 -10.12 10.78 12.63
C SER A 138 -10.35 10.55 11.13
N GLY A 139 -11.59 10.26 10.75
CA GLY A 139 -12.02 10.09 9.35
C GLY A 139 -11.64 8.76 8.69
N TYR A 140 -10.94 7.87 9.40
CA TYR A 140 -10.45 6.58 8.87
C TYR A 140 -10.66 5.43 9.85
N GLY A 141 -11.70 5.51 10.69
CA GLY A 141 -12.08 4.44 11.63
C GLY A 141 -12.51 3.14 10.94
N ASN A 142 -13.55 2.49 11.46
CA ASN A 142 -13.93 1.14 11.02
C ASN A 142 -14.21 1.05 9.50
N GLU A 143 -14.82 2.07 8.90
CA GLU A 143 -15.16 2.09 7.47
C GLU A 143 -13.94 2.00 6.54
N TYR A 144 -12.81 2.59 6.93
CA TYR A 144 -11.58 2.52 6.14
C TYR A 144 -10.70 1.36 6.58
N MET A 145 -10.36 1.27 7.88
CA MET A 145 -9.40 0.28 8.38
C MET A 145 -9.98 -1.14 8.44
N GLY A 146 -11.30 -1.29 8.60
CA GLY A 146 -12.00 -2.57 8.67
C GLY A 146 -12.54 -3.06 7.32
N SER A 147 -12.49 -2.25 6.26
CA SER A 147 -12.93 -2.68 4.92
C SER A 147 -11.86 -3.52 4.22
N GLU A 148 -12.26 -4.11 3.10
CA GLU A 148 -11.40 -4.91 2.21
C GLU A 148 -11.36 -4.25 0.84
N SER A 149 -10.18 -4.21 0.22
CA SER A 149 -10.01 -3.76 -1.16
C SER A 149 -9.17 -4.75 -1.91
N ARG A 150 -9.68 -5.20 -3.07
CA ARG A 150 -9.02 -6.19 -3.91
C ARG A 150 -9.26 -5.85 -5.37
N TYR A 151 -8.21 -5.93 -6.16
CA TYR A 151 -8.33 -5.76 -7.59
C TYR A 151 -7.31 -6.62 -8.32
N ARG A 152 -7.53 -6.76 -9.63
CA ARG A 152 -6.71 -7.60 -10.51
C ARG A 152 -6.30 -6.76 -11.71
N GLY A 153 -5.00 -6.67 -11.96
CA GLY A 153 -4.43 -6.00 -13.12
C GLY A 153 -4.64 -6.78 -14.42
N ASN A 154 -5.86 -7.23 -14.72
CA ASN A 154 -6.16 -8.02 -15.91
C ASN A 154 -5.88 -7.21 -17.18
N ARG A 155 -6.35 -5.96 -17.24
CA ARG A 155 -6.10 -5.05 -18.37
C ARG A 155 -4.63 -4.71 -18.52
N SER A 156 -3.94 -4.46 -17.40
CA SER A 156 -2.50 -4.26 -17.36
C SER A 156 -1.76 -5.46 -17.98
N ARG A 157 -2.11 -6.69 -17.59
CA ARG A 157 -1.50 -7.90 -18.16
C ARG A 157 -1.83 -8.10 -19.64
N LEU A 158 -3.02 -7.71 -20.10
CA LEU A 158 -3.41 -7.80 -21.52
C LEU A 158 -2.57 -6.90 -22.44
N ILE A 159 -2.08 -5.77 -21.95
CA ILE A 159 -1.17 -4.89 -22.69
C ILE A 159 0.30 -5.33 -22.61
N GLY A 160 0.57 -6.51 -22.06
CA GLY A 160 1.91 -7.09 -21.97
C GLY A 160 2.70 -6.70 -20.71
N TRP A 161 2.11 -5.94 -19.79
CA TRP A 161 2.75 -5.64 -18.51
C TRP A 161 2.92 -6.92 -17.67
N ARG A 162 4.14 -7.13 -17.17
CA ARG A 162 4.51 -8.28 -16.34
C ARG A 162 5.22 -7.78 -15.09
N PRO A 163 4.57 -7.80 -13.93
CA PRO A 163 5.22 -7.36 -12.70
C PRO A 163 6.34 -8.35 -12.32
N ILE A 164 7.55 -7.83 -12.07
CA ILE A 164 8.73 -8.63 -11.71
C ILE A 164 8.94 -8.51 -10.20
N HIS A 165 8.77 -9.62 -9.47
CA HIS A 165 9.06 -9.83 -8.04
C HIS A 165 8.51 -8.77 -7.06
N THR A 166 7.72 -9.20 -6.09
CA THR A 166 7.28 -8.34 -4.97
C THR A 166 7.58 -8.98 -3.63
N THR A 167 8.07 -8.15 -2.71
CA THR A 167 8.29 -8.55 -1.34
C THR A 167 6.98 -8.41 -0.56
N THR A 168 6.45 -9.54 -0.07
CA THR A 168 5.37 -9.55 0.93
C THR A 168 5.82 -8.78 2.17
N ILE A 169 4.90 -8.17 2.92
CA ILE A 169 5.27 -7.36 4.08
C ILE A 169 6.12 -8.10 5.12
N SER A 170 5.96 -9.42 5.23
CA SER A 170 6.74 -10.32 6.08
C SER A 170 8.19 -10.56 5.63
N ALA A 171 8.51 -10.25 4.38
CA ALA A 171 9.83 -10.45 3.78
C ALA A 171 10.60 -9.14 3.55
N ALA A 172 10.01 -7.99 3.91
CA ALA A 172 10.65 -6.70 3.74
C ALA A 172 11.77 -6.53 4.77
N PRO A 173 12.98 -6.09 4.36
CA PRO A 173 14.01 -5.73 5.29
C PRO A 173 13.45 -4.65 6.21
N THR A 174 13.68 -4.82 7.52
CA THR A 174 13.22 -3.91 8.57
C THR A 174 13.37 -2.47 8.11
N CYS A 175 12.23 -1.76 7.99
CA CYS A 175 12.24 -0.32 7.76
C CYS A 175 13.24 0.28 8.75
N LYS A 176 14.14 1.16 8.28
CA LYS A 176 15.01 1.92 9.18
C LYS A 176 14.15 2.42 10.32
N PRO A 177 14.56 2.22 11.59
CA PRO A 177 13.78 2.66 12.72
C PRO A 177 13.41 4.12 12.50
N ILE A 178 12.11 4.42 12.63
CA ILE A 178 11.62 5.79 12.66
C ILE A 178 12.39 6.44 13.81
N SER A 179 13.39 7.25 13.47
CA SER A 179 14.11 8.04 14.46
C SER A 179 13.15 9.11 14.94
N PHE A 180 12.59 8.91 16.13
CA PHE A 180 11.91 9.96 16.90
C PHE A 180 12.90 11.06 17.29
#